data_AF-A0A090QP67-F1
#
_entry.id   AF-A0A090QP67-F1
#
_cell.length_a   1.000
_cell.length_b   1.000
_cell.length_c   1.000
_cell.angle_alpha   90.00
_cell.angle_beta   90.00
_cell.angle_gamma   90.00
#
_symmetry.space_group_name_H-M   'P 1'
#
loop_
_entity.id
_entity.type
_entity.pdbx_description
1 polymer ?
#
loop_
_entity_poly.entity_id
_entity_poly.type
_entity_poly.pdbx_seq_one_letter_code
_entity_poly.pdbx_strand_id
1 'polypeptide(L)'
;MIQKGQTLPTATLSELGEGGMVSHNTDELFANKRVVLFAVPGAFTPTCSEAHLPGYVVLADEIKAAGVDVIACVAVNDAFVMHAWGDAQNASEIMMLGDGDASFTKASALKWTPTTSAASVHNAMHGCRQWRGHAPERGSPREI
;
A
#
# COMPACT_ATOMS: atom_id res chain seq x y z
N MET A 1 -4.38 -10.82 -12.55
CA MET A 1 -3.84 -11.32 -11.27
C MET A 1 -2.49 -10.66 -11.11
N ILE A 2 -2.27 -9.83 -10.08
CA ILE A 2 -0.97 -9.18 -9.88
C ILE A 2 0.06 -10.24 -9.45
N GLN A 3 1.21 -10.27 -10.12
CA GLN A 3 2.32 -11.15 -9.77
C GLN A 3 3.44 -10.38 -9.07
N LYS A 4 4.19 -11.07 -8.20
CA LYS A 4 5.38 -10.50 -7.56
C LYS A 4 6.35 -9.98 -8.63
N GLY A 5 6.65 -8.68 -8.60
CA GLY A 5 7.56 -8.02 -9.55
C GLY A 5 6.86 -7.28 -10.71
N GLN A 6 5.54 -7.39 -10.86
CA GLN A 6 4.79 -6.64 -11.88
C GLN A 6 4.30 -5.31 -11.35
N THR A 7 4.51 -4.20 -12.05
CA THR A 7 3.99 -2.87 -11.67
C THR A 7 2.48 -2.89 -11.36
N LEU A 8 2.08 -2.08 -10.37
CA LEU A 8 0.67 -1.93 -10.03
C LEU A 8 -0.07 -1.30 -11.21
N PRO A 9 -1.37 -1.60 -11.39
CA PRO A 9 -2.16 -0.95 -12.42
C PRO A 9 -2.29 0.54 -12.12
N THR A 10 -2.13 1.36 -13.15
CA THR A 10 -2.42 2.79 -13.10
C THR A 10 -3.91 3.00 -12.89
N ALA A 11 -4.29 3.59 -11.76
CA ALA A 11 -5.65 4.00 -11.46
C ALA A 11 -5.63 5.29 -10.63
N THR A 12 -6.82 5.86 -10.46
CA THR A 12 -7.02 7.03 -9.63
C THR A 12 -7.69 6.61 -8.33
N LEU A 13 -7.06 6.92 -7.20
CA LEU A 13 -7.62 6.70 -5.85
C LEU A 13 -7.89 8.04 -5.19
N SER A 14 -8.93 8.11 -4.38
CA SER A 14 -9.32 9.35 -3.69
C SER A 14 -9.07 9.25 -2.20
N GLU A 15 -8.47 10.28 -1.61
CA GLU A 15 -8.24 10.42 -0.18
C GLU A 15 -8.95 11.69 0.33
N LEU A 16 -9.43 11.68 1.56
CA LEU A 16 -9.87 12.91 2.24
C LEU A 16 -8.77 13.33 3.20
N GLY A 17 -7.98 14.31 2.78
CA GLY A 17 -6.93 14.92 3.61
C GLY A 17 -7.45 16.13 4.39
N GLU A 18 -6.56 16.74 5.18
CA GLU A 18 -6.89 17.91 6.02
C GLU A 18 -7.41 19.12 5.21
N GLY A 19 -6.99 19.24 3.94
CA GLY A 19 -7.40 20.31 3.02
C GLY A 19 -8.61 19.97 2.14
N GLY A 20 -9.23 18.80 2.33
CA GLY A 20 -10.32 18.30 1.49
C GLY A 20 -9.92 17.12 0.61
N MET A 21 -10.71 16.88 -0.44
CA MET A 21 -10.55 15.70 -1.29
C MET A 21 -9.30 15.82 -2.16
N VAL A 22 -8.45 14.81 -2.10
CA VAL A 22 -7.23 14.67 -2.89
C VAL A 22 -7.37 13.46 -3.80
N SER A 23 -6.94 13.60 -5.05
CA SER A 23 -6.94 12.52 -6.02
C SER A 23 -5.50 12.11 -6.32
N HIS A 24 -5.21 10.82 -6.17
CA HIS A 24 -3.89 10.23 -6.31
C HIS A 24 -3.86 9.32 -7.52
N ASN A 25 -2.89 9.54 -8.41
CA ASN A 25 -2.51 8.53 -9.38
C ASN A 25 -1.66 7.47 -8.67
N THR A 26 -1.99 6.18 -8.81
CA THR A 26 -1.26 5.09 -8.14
C THR A 26 0.21 5.01 -8.53
N ASP A 27 0.56 5.35 -9.77
CA ASP A 27 1.95 5.31 -10.24
C ASP A 27 2.79 6.35 -9.50
N GLU A 28 2.26 7.56 -9.34
CA GLU A 28 2.92 8.64 -8.61
C GLU A 28 2.92 8.41 -7.11
N LEU A 29 1.80 7.89 -6.58
CA LEU A 29 1.62 7.64 -5.15
C LEU A 29 2.65 6.62 -4.63
N PHE A 30 2.92 5.59 -5.42
CA PHE A 30 3.79 4.48 -5.07
C PHE A 30 5.20 4.58 -5.71
N ALA A 31 5.46 5.58 -6.55
CA ALA A 31 6.77 5.79 -7.16
C ALA A 31 7.87 5.95 -6.11
N ASN A 32 8.96 5.20 -6.26
CA ASN A 32 10.17 5.27 -5.44
C ASN A 32 9.95 5.05 -3.93
N LYS A 33 8.80 4.51 -3.52
CA LYS A 33 8.47 4.24 -2.13
C LYS A 33 8.29 2.74 -1.90
N ARG A 34 8.64 2.28 -0.70
CA ARG A 34 8.26 0.96 -0.20
C ARG A 34 6.91 1.08 0.44
N VAL A 35 5.91 0.44 -0.16
CA VAL A 35 4.51 0.59 0.25
C VAL A 35 3.93 -0.76 0.66
N VAL A 36 3.31 -0.78 1.83
CA VAL A 36 2.43 -1.88 2.25
C VAL A 36 1.01 -1.49 1.88
N LEU A 37 0.46 -2.17 0.87
CA LEU A 37 -0.90 -1.96 0.38
C LEU A 37 -1.76 -3.17 0.72
N PHE A 38 -2.88 -2.93 1.38
CA PHE A 38 -3.91 -3.96 1.60
C PHE A 38 -5.28 -3.44 1.17
N ALA A 39 -6.08 -4.34 0.61
CA ALA A 39 -7.41 -4.01 0.14
C ALA A 39 -8.46 -4.75 0.98
N VAL A 40 -9.57 -4.07 1.27
CA VAL A 40 -10.74 -4.66 1.93
C VAL A 40 -11.97 -4.48 1.04
N PRO A 41 -12.94 -5.42 1.10
CA PRO A 41 -14.17 -5.32 0.31
C PRO A 41 -15.02 -4.10 0.68
N GLY A 42 -14.95 -3.63 1.92
CA GLY A 42 -15.63 -2.41 2.34
C GLY A 42 -15.33 -2.00 3.78
N ALA A 43 -15.36 -0.69 4.00
CA ALA A 43 -15.29 -0.08 5.32
C ALA A 43 -16.45 -0.54 6.23
N PHE A 44 -16.22 -0.58 7.53
CA PHE A 44 -17.21 -1.00 8.55
C PHE A 44 -17.75 -2.44 8.43
N THR A 45 -17.17 -3.28 7.57
CA THR A 45 -17.57 -4.70 7.49
C THR A 45 -16.94 -5.50 8.64
N PRO A 46 -17.62 -6.54 9.18
CA PRO A 46 -17.24 -7.18 10.45
C PRO A 46 -15.79 -7.68 10.48
N THR A 47 -15.41 -8.54 9.52
CA THR A 47 -14.06 -9.12 9.46
C THR A 47 -12.97 -8.07 9.20
N CYS A 48 -13.27 -7.04 8.41
CA CYS A 48 -12.28 -6.01 8.06
C CYS A 48 -12.00 -5.06 9.22
N SER A 49 -13.02 -4.79 10.04
CA SER A 49 -12.96 -3.87 11.18
C SER A 49 -12.49 -4.56 12.46
N GLU A 50 -12.69 -5.87 12.59
CA GLU A 50 -12.31 -6.61 13.80
C GLU A 50 -10.88 -7.16 13.76
N ALA A 51 -10.36 -7.51 12.57
CA ALA A 51 -9.11 -8.26 12.47
C ALA A 51 -8.08 -7.69 11.49
N HIS A 52 -8.50 -7.11 10.37
CA HIS A 52 -7.55 -6.66 9.35
C HIS A 52 -6.96 -5.29 9.69
N LEU A 53 -7.79 -4.24 9.69
CA LEU A 53 -7.30 -2.88 9.89
C LEU A 53 -6.62 -2.68 11.27
N PRO A 54 -7.18 -3.17 12.41
CA PRO A 54 -6.54 -2.98 13.71
C PRO A 54 -5.15 -3.60 13.83
N GLY A 55 -4.90 -4.73 13.16
CA GLY A 55 -3.59 -5.38 13.16
C GLY A 55 -2.50 -4.52 12.51
N TYR A 56 -2.83 -3.83 11.42
CA TYR A 56 -1.91 -2.88 10.79
C TYR A 56 -1.71 -1.62 11.61
N VAL A 57 -2.74 -1.15 12.33
CA VAL A 57 -2.62 0.02 13.22
C VAL A 57 -1.65 -0.27 14.36
N VAL A 58 -1.78 -1.43 15.02
CA VAL A 58 -0.89 -1.83 16.12
C VAL A 58 0.56 -2.00 15.65
N LEU A 59 0.77 -2.54 14.45
CA LEU A 59 2.10 -2.83 13.91
C LEU A 59 2.66 -1.70 13.03
N ALA A 60 1.96 -0.56 12.92
CA ALA A 60 2.31 0.50 11.97
C ALA A 60 3.75 0.99 12.17
N ASP A 61 4.15 1.22 13.43
CA ASP A 61 5.50 1.66 13.78
C ASP A 61 6.57 0.63 13.43
N GLU A 62 6.31 -0.65 13.68
CA GLU A 62 7.23 -1.74 13.34
C GLU A 62 7.39 -1.89 11.82
N ILE A 63 6.29 -1.77 11.09
CA ILE A 63 6.27 -1.82 9.62
C ILE A 63 7.09 -0.66 9.06
N LYS A 64 6.89 0.56 9.57
CA LYS A 64 7.67 1.74 9.17
C LYS A 64 9.15 1.60 9.53
N ALA A 65 9.45 1.09 10.73
CA ALA A 65 10.82 0.82 11.18
C ALA A 65 11.55 -0.22 10.31
N ALA A 66 10.83 -1.15 9.67
CA ALA A 66 11.38 -2.09 8.68
C ALA A 66 11.75 -1.43 7.33
N GLY A 67 11.56 -0.12 7.20
CA GLY A 67 11.87 0.66 6.00
C GLY A 67 10.72 0.69 5.00
N VAL A 68 9.48 0.65 5.47
CA VAL A 68 8.27 0.93 4.67
C VAL A 68 7.94 2.41 4.82
N ASP A 69 7.78 3.10 3.70
CA ASP A 69 7.50 4.54 3.67
C ASP A 69 6.01 4.83 3.85
N VAL A 70 5.13 3.97 3.32
CA VAL A 70 3.68 4.17 3.32
C VAL A 70 2.93 2.87 3.62
N ILE A 71 1.92 2.96 4.49
CA ILE A 71 0.93 1.90 4.69
C ILE A 71 -0.40 2.44 4.16
N ALA A 72 -1.03 1.74 3.22
CA ALA A 72 -2.25 2.17 2.56
C ALA A 72 -3.33 1.09 2.60
N CYS A 73 -4.56 1.52 2.90
CA CYS A 73 -5.77 0.71 2.85
C CYS A 73 -6.65 1.16 1.69
N VAL A 74 -7.06 0.23 0.81
CA VAL A 74 -7.97 0.51 -0.30
C VAL A 74 -9.30 -0.20 -0.11
N ALA A 75 -10.41 0.49 -0.36
CA ALA A 75 -11.74 -0.12 -0.48
C ALA A 75 -12.56 0.56 -1.58
N VAL A 76 -13.59 -0.12 -2.09
CA VAL A 76 -14.51 0.43 -3.11
C VAL A 76 -15.49 1.49 -2.57
N ASN A 77 -15.29 1.93 -1.34
CA ASN A 77 -16.01 3.05 -0.74
C ASN A 77 -15.44 4.38 -1.22
N ASP A 78 -16.20 5.46 -1.06
CA ASP A 78 -15.71 6.82 -1.30
C ASP A 78 -14.75 7.28 -0.18
N ALA A 79 -14.02 8.37 -0.47
CA ALA A 79 -13.01 8.91 0.42
C ALA A 79 -13.57 9.41 1.78
N PHE A 80 -14.82 9.88 1.83
CA PHE A 80 -15.42 10.34 3.09
C PHE A 80 -15.71 9.15 4.01
N VAL A 81 -16.25 8.07 3.46
CA VAL A 81 -16.48 6.83 4.21
C VAL A 81 -15.16 6.23 4.68
N MET A 82 -14.14 6.22 3.83
CA MET A 82 -12.81 5.71 4.19
C MET A 82 -12.14 6.52 5.29
N HIS A 83 -12.28 7.85 5.27
CA HIS A 83 -11.76 8.74 6.31
C HIS A 83 -12.48 8.52 7.65
N ALA A 84 -13.82 8.55 7.66
CA ALA A 84 -14.60 8.32 8.87
C ALA A 84 -14.33 6.93 9.48
N TRP A 85 -14.08 5.92 8.64
CA TRP A 85 -13.70 4.59 9.10
C TRP A 85 -12.28 4.55 9.70
N GLY A 86 -11.33 5.25 9.08
CA GLY A 86 -9.98 5.41 9.61
C GLY A 86 -9.98 6.05 10.99
N ASP A 87 -10.72 7.14 11.16
CA ASP A 87 -10.89 7.84 12.44
C ASP A 87 -11.49 6.91 13.51
N ALA A 88 -12.56 6.18 13.16
CA ALA A 88 -13.22 5.24 14.07
C ALA A 88 -12.29 4.10 14.53
N GLN A 89 -11.25 3.80 13.76
CA GLN A 89 -10.30 2.71 14.01
C GLN A 89 -8.93 3.21 14.52
N ASN A 90 -8.79 4.52 14.76
CA ASN A 90 -7.53 5.17 15.13
C ASN A 90 -6.40 4.88 14.13
N ALA A 91 -6.72 4.84 12.83
CA ALA A 91 -5.79 4.48 11.78
C ALA A 91 -4.96 5.67 11.26
N SER A 92 -4.46 6.54 12.15
CA SER A 92 -3.75 7.78 11.77
C SER A 92 -2.46 7.52 10.99
N GLU A 93 -1.84 6.36 11.17
CA GLU A 93 -0.60 5.97 10.49
C GLU A 93 -0.83 5.31 9.12
N ILE A 94 -2.10 5.12 8.73
CA ILE A 94 -2.52 4.39 7.53
C ILE A 94 -3.25 5.36 6.59
N MET A 95 -2.84 5.38 5.33
CA MET A 95 -3.49 6.14 4.27
C MET A 95 -4.77 5.43 3.83
N MET A 96 -5.92 6.08 4.00
CA MET A 96 -7.24 5.53 3.71
C MET A 96 -7.72 5.97 2.32
N LEU A 97 -7.64 5.06 1.34
CA LEU A 97 -7.87 5.33 -0.08
C LEU A 97 -9.21 4.74 -0.55
N GLY A 98 -10.05 5.59 -1.13
CA GLY A 98 -11.29 5.22 -1.77
C GLY A 98 -11.11 4.92 -3.27
N ASP A 99 -11.59 3.75 -3.70
CA ASP A 99 -11.66 3.26 -5.08
C ASP A 99 -13.14 3.24 -5.53
N GLY A 100 -13.80 4.41 -5.49
CA GLY A 100 -15.25 4.52 -5.67
C GLY A 100 -15.77 4.09 -7.05
N ASP A 101 -14.94 4.09 -8.08
CA ASP A 101 -15.28 3.57 -9.42
C ASP A 101 -14.86 2.10 -9.64
N ALA A 102 -14.23 1.51 -8.62
CA ALA A 102 -13.62 0.20 -8.60
C ALA A 102 -12.59 -0.01 -9.74
N SER A 103 -12.04 1.06 -10.31
CA SER A 103 -11.10 0.99 -11.43
C SER A 103 -9.82 0.25 -11.00
N PHE A 104 -9.31 0.57 -9.81
CA PHE A 104 -8.14 -0.10 -9.26
C PHE A 104 -8.42 -1.55 -8.90
N THR A 105 -9.55 -1.83 -8.23
CA THR A 105 -9.94 -3.19 -7.82
C THR A 105 -10.19 -4.10 -9.03
N LYS A 106 -10.79 -3.58 -10.11
CA LYS A 106 -10.97 -4.32 -11.37
C LYS A 106 -9.65 -4.56 -12.07
N ALA A 107 -8.79 -3.55 -12.18
CA ALA A 107 -7.50 -3.65 -12.89
C ALA A 107 -6.49 -4.53 -12.16
N SER A 108 -6.48 -4.51 -10.83
CA SER A 108 -5.61 -5.34 -9.98
C SER A 108 -5.99 -6.82 -9.99
N ALA A 109 -7.11 -7.17 -10.64
CA ALA A 109 -7.73 -8.49 -10.58
C ALA A 109 -7.92 -9.01 -9.15
N LEU A 110 -8.06 -8.10 -8.18
CA LEU A 110 -8.61 -8.34 -6.84
C LEU A 110 -10.13 -8.55 -6.96
N LYS A 111 -10.55 -9.37 -7.94
CA LYS A 111 -11.95 -9.70 -8.15
C LYS A 111 -12.42 -10.44 -6.91
N TRP A 112 -13.34 -9.83 -6.18
CA TRP A 112 -14.00 -10.48 -5.06
C TRP A 112 -14.66 -11.78 -5.55
N THR A 113 -14.12 -12.90 -5.07
CA THR A 113 -14.76 -14.21 -5.08
C THR A 113 -15.03 -14.58 -3.62
N PRO A 114 -16.25 -15.01 -3.23
CA PRO A 114 -16.66 -15.21 -1.84
C PRO A 114 -15.95 -16.37 -1.09
N THR A 115 -14.77 -16.81 -1.53
CA THR A 115 -14.13 -18.05 -1.05
C THR A 115 -12.68 -17.85 -0.58
N THR A 116 -12.07 -16.67 -0.65
CA THR A 116 -10.66 -16.54 -0.23
C THR A 116 -10.36 -15.24 0.50
N SER A 117 -10.05 -15.40 1.78
CA SER A 117 -9.56 -14.39 2.72
C SER A 117 -8.20 -13.81 2.28
N ALA A 118 -8.06 -12.49 2.42
CA ALA A 118 -6.82 -11.71 2.48
C ALA A 118 -5.81 -11.87 1.31
N ALA A 119 -5.88 -10.98 0.32
CA ALA A 119 -4.78 -10.71 -0.60
C ALA A 119 -3.91 -9.56 -0.05
N SER A 120 -2.75 -9.88 0.53
CA SER A 120 -1.67 -8.89 0.73
C SER A 120 -0.97 -8.66 -0.61
N VAL A 121 -1.14 -7.49 -1.22
CA VAL A 121 -0.45 -7.14 -2.46
C VAL A 121 0.95 -6.64 -2.10
N HIS A 122 1.90 -7.56 -2.07
CA HIS A 122 3.32 -7.22 -2.15
C HIS A 122 3.64 -6.87 -3.61
N ASN A 123 3.98 -5.61 -3.89
CA ASN A 123 4.53 -5.30 -5.20
C ASN A 123 5.95 -4.74 -5.22
N ALA A 124 6.74 -5.42 -6.06
CA ALA A 124 7.90 -4.97 -6.83
C ALA A 124 8.96 -4.12 -6.13
N MET A 125 9.72 -4.74 -5.22
CA MET A 125 11.17 -4.55 -5.30
C MET A 125 11.72 -5.30 -6.52
N HIS A 126 11.81 -4.63 -7.66
CA HIS A 126 12.98 -4.83 -8.52
C HIS A 126 14.07 -3.91 -8.00
N GLY A 127 14.88 -4.43 -7.07
CA GLY A 127 16.03 -3.68 -6.57
C GLY A 127 16.83 -4.30 -5.44
N CYS A 128 16.33 -5.32 -4.73
CA CYS A 128 17.14 -6.02 -3.72
C CYS A 128 17.67 -7.33 -4.30
N ARG A 129 18.64 -7.22 -5.22
CA ARG A 129 19.44 -8.37 -5.65
C ARG A 129 20.38 -8.68 -4.50
N GLN A 130 20.11 -9.79 -3.82
CA GLN A 130 21.05 -10.47 -2.95
C GLN A 130 22.38 -10.65 -3.71
N TRP A 131 23.41 -9.89 -3.38
CA TRP A 131 24.79 -10.19 -3.74
C TRP A 131 25.66 -10.04 -2.49
N ARG A 132 25.97 -11.18 -1.88
CA ARG A 132 27.09 -11.32 -0.96
C ARG A 132 28.38 -10.96 -1.71
N GLY A 133 29.24 -10.19 -1.05
CA GLY A 133 30.70 -10.27 -1.17
C GLY A 133 31.32 -10.07 -2.55
N HIS A 134 31.66 -8.83 -2.89
CA HIS A 134 33.02 -8.40 -3.24
C HIS A 134 32.94 -6.92 -3.65
N ALA A 135 33.57 -6.05 -2.88
CA ALA A 135 33.82 -4.67 -3.29
C ALA A 135 34.95 -4.67 -4.32
N PRO A 136 34.80 -4.00 -5.48
CA PRO A 136 35.95 -3.51 -6.22
C PRO A 136 36.28 -2.11 -5.69
N GLU A 137 37.37 -1.99 -4.94
CA GLU A 137 37.91 -0.70 -4.56
C GLU A 137 38.33 0.08 -5.81
N ARG A 138 37.95 1.35 -5.83
CA ARG A 138 38.34 2.34 -6.82
C ARG A 138 39.84 2.56 -6.73
N GLY A 139 40.56 2.18 -7.78
CA GLY A 139 41.93 2.64 -7.99
C GLY A 139 41.95 4.15 -8.23
N SER A 140 42.73 4.86 -7.43
CA SER A 140 43.31 6.16 -7.78
C SER A 140 44.80 6.16 -7.38
N PRO A 141 45.65 6.98 -8.00
CA PRO A 141 46.98 6.55 -8.40
C PRO A 141 48.13 7.15 -7.58
N ARG A 142 49.27 6.43 -7.60
CA ARG A 142 50.65 6.83 -7.25
C ARG A 142 50.93 7.12 -5.77
N GLU A 143 51.97 6.48 -5.24
CA GLU A 143 53.23 7.16 -4.87
C GLU A 143 54.30 6.12 -4.45
N ILE A 144 55.52 6.33 -4.99
CA ILE A 144 56.88 5.88 -4.60
C ILE A 144 57.17 4.43 -4.20
#